data_AF-A0A7S4SMD2-F1
#
_entry.id   AF-A0A7S4SMD2-F1
#
_cell.length_a   1.000
_cell.length_b   1.000
_cell.length_c   1.000
_cell.angle_alpha   90.00
_cell.angle_beta   90.00
_cell.angle_gamma   90.00
#
_symmetry.space_group_name_H-M   'P 1'
#
loop_
_entity.id
_entity.type
_entity.pdbx_description
1 polymer ?
#
loop_
_entity_poly.entity_id
_entity_poly.type
_entity_poly.pdbx_seq_one_letter_code
_entity_poly.pdbx_strand_id
1 'polypeptide(L)'
;CIMAESESEYNESEHNSSECDDENWEEEEEEEFKGKPLLWLVQEGLMPEACQRFENLHSSSSPSSSNKDGISLNKQIFQVSREDGNYPLHEILMGGTQDSNARKLALMILDYGHAKTIKPTTFCAKDFIKMLSCQPKSHKRTCLHWAAWSNSELIILQRLVWGYPEALLIPDAKDKGGR
;
A
#
# COMPACT_ATOMS: atom_id res chain seq x y z
N CYS A 1 -66.01 -49.83 36.47
CA CYS A 1 -65.73 -48.40 36.66
C CYS A 1 -65.06 -47.89 35.39
N ILE A 2 -65.76 -47.09 34.57
CA ILE A 2 -65.74 -45.59 34.60
C ILE A 2 -64.41 -45.12 33.95
N MET A 3 -64.28 -44.34 32.88
CA MET A 3 -65.12 -43.55 31.95
C MET A 3 -64.33 -43.41 30.63
N ALA A 4 -64.94 -43.13 29.45
CA ALA A 4 -65.03 -41.82 28.78
C ALA A 4 -63.67 -41.06 28.69
N GLU A 5 -63.18 -40.53 27.56
CA GLU A 5 -63.68 -39.40 26.76
C GLU A 5 -62.60 -39.13 25.66
N SER A 6 -62.92 -39.01 24.36
CA SER A 6 -63.26 -37.79 23.58
C SER A 6 -62.08 -37.08 22.88
N GLU A 7 -62.18 -37.02 21.54
CA GLU A 7 -61.89 -35.94 20.57
C GLU A 7 -60.72 -34.95 20.76
N SER A 8 -59.91 -34.77 19.71
CA SER A 8 -59.82 -33.49 18.96
C SER A 8 -58.85 -33.57 17.77
N GLU A 9 -59.34 -33.15 16.60
CA GLU A 9 -58.57 -32.69 15.44
C GLU A 9 -57.72 -31.47 15.84
N TYR A 10 -56.51 -31.27 15.29
CA TYR A 10 -55.97 -29.93 14.98
C TYR A 10 -54.67 -29.98 14.14
N ASN A 11 -54.78 -29.33 12.97
CA ASN A 11 -53.83 -28.51 12.22
C ASN A 11 -52.49 -29.04 11.64
N GLU A 12 -52.45 -28.94 10.31
CA GLU A 12 -51.30 -28.58 9.48
C GLU A 12 -50.49 -27.41 10.06
N SER A 13 -49.17 -27.53 10.02
CA SER A 13 -48.34 -26.37 9.65
C SER A 13 -47.08 -26.85 8.97
N GLU A 14 -46.94 -26.41 7.72
CA GLU A 14 -45.77 -26.52 6.88
C GLU A 14 -44.57 -25.89 7.59
N HIS A 15 -43.48 -26.63 7.71
CA HIS A 15 -42.17 -26.08 8.01
C HIS A 15 -41.27 -26.36 6.82
N ASN A 16 -41.40 -25.49 5.82
CA ASN A 16 -40.43 -25.38 4.75
C ASN A 16 -39.21 -24.66 5.35
N SER A 17 -38.20 -25.44 5.70
CA SER A 17 -36.95 -24.99 6.29
C SER A 17 -36.20 -24.12 5.28
N SER A 18 -36.33 -22.81 5.47
CA SER A 18 -35.28 -21.79 5.34
C SER A 18 -34.17 -22.13 4.32
N GLU A 19 -34.36 -21.70 3.08
CA GLU A 19 -33.24 -21.48 2.17
C GLU A 19 -32.30 -20.47 2.84
N CYS A 20 -31.09 -20.92 3.17
CA CYS A 20 -30.01 -20.05 3.58
C CYS A 20 -29.48 -19.40 2.32
N ASP A 21 -29.94 -18.17 2.06
CA ASP A 21 -29.31 -17.26 1.13
C ASP A 21 -27.90 -16.93 1.63
N ASP A 22 -26.90 -17.69 1.15
CA ASP A 22 -25.48 -17.33 1.18
C ASP A 22 -25.26 -16.16 0.21
N GLU A 23 -25.77 -14.98 0.57
CA GLU A 23 -25.53 -13.75 -0.19
C GLU A 23 -24.07 -13.31 0.00
N ASN A 24 -23.23 -13.60 -0.99
CA ASN A 24 -22.41 -12.64 -1.72
C ASN A 24 -21.81 -11.42 -0.97
N TRP A 25 -21.21 -11.60 0.22
CA TRP A 25 -20.55 -10.51 0.96
C TRP A 25 -19.19 -10.07 0.38
N GLU A 26 -18.61 -10.82 -0.57
CA GLU A 26 -17.26 -10.52 -1.08
C GLU A 26 -17.22 -9.48 -2.22
N GLU A 27 -18.34 -9.21 -2.90
CA GLU A 27 -18.35 -8.32 -4.08
C GLU A 27 -18.50 -6.82 -3.75
N GLU A 28 -19.04 -6.46 -2.58
CA GLU A 28 -19.27 -5.05 -2.23
C GLU A 28 -17.99 -4.31 -1.78
N GLU A 29 -17.03 -5.01 -1.16
CA GLU A 29 -15.78 -4.38 -0.68
C GLU A 29 -14.87 -3.91 -1.83
N GLU A 30 -14.87 -4.59 -2.98
CA GLU A 30 -14.01 -4.20 -4.12
C GLU A 30 -14.44 -2.86 -4.77
N GLU A 31 -15.71 -2.47 -4.66
CA GLU A 31 -16.21 -1.21 -5.24
C GLU A 31 -15.82 0.02 -4.40
N GLU A 32 -15.71 -0.10 -3.07
CA GLU A 32 -15.49 1.04 -2.15
C GLU A 32 -14.10 1.71 -2.36
N PHE A 33 -13.08 0.91 -2.68
CA PHE A 33 -11.69 1.39 -2.79
C PHE A 33 -11.28 1.74 -4.23
N LYS A 34 -12.18 1.50 -5.19
CA LYS A 34 -11.94 1.70 -6.61
C LYS A 34 -11.68 3.17 -6.92
N GLY A 35 -10.55 3.44 -7.56
CA GLY A 35 -10.14 4.80 -7.95
C GLY A 35 -9.45 5.62 -6.85
N LYS A 36 -9.34 5.11 -5.62
CA LYS A 36 -8.55 5.78 -4.59
C LYS A 36 -7.05 5.81 -4.96
N PRO A 37 -6.34 6.92 -4.70
CA PRO A 37 -4.90 6.98 -4.94
C PRO A 37 -4.13 6.02 -4.02
N LEU A 38 -3.01 5.50 -4.50
CA LEU A 38 -2.10 4.63 -3.74
C LEU A 38 -1.66 5.30 -2.44
N LEU A 39 -1.34 6.60 -2.50
CA LEU A 39 -0.98 7.37 -1.31
C LEU A 39 -2.08 7.36 -0.25
N TRP A 40 -3.34 7.51 -0.67
CA TRP A 40 -4.47 7.53 0.27
C TRP A 40 -4.65 6.16 0.93
N LEU A 41 -4.63 5.07 0.15
CA LEU A 41 -4.72 3.71 0.70
C LEU A 41 -3.62 3.44 1.74
N VAL A 42 -2.40 3.90 1.47
CA VAL A 42 -1.28 3.78 2.40
C VAL A 42 -1.49 4.61 3.67
N GLN A 43 -2.00 5.84 3.55
CA GLN A 43 -2.28 6.73 4.69
C GLN A 43 -3.36 6.15 5.62
N GLU A 44 -4.37 5.51 5.05
CA GLU A 44 -5.44 4.85 5.81
C GLU A 44 -5.03 3.46 6.36
N GLY A 45 -3.81 2.99 6.07
CA GLY A 45 -3.33 1.68 6.53
C GLY A 45 -3.89 0.48 5.74
N LEU A 46 -4.56 0.72 4.61
CA LEU A 46 -5.14 -0.28 3.71
C LEU A 46 -4.06 -0.92 2.83
N MET A 47 -3.14 -1.66 3.46
CA MET A 47 -1.97 -2.26 2.81
C MET A 47 -2.29 -3.36 1.78
N PRO A 48 -3.25 -4.27 2.02
CA PRO A 48 -3.67 -5.25 1.01
C PRO A 48 -4.15 -4.60 -0.29
N GLU A 49 -5.03 -3.61 -0.18
CA GLU A 49 -5.64 -2.86 -1.27
C GLU A 49 -4.57 -2.02 -1.99
N ALA A 50 -3.65 -1.43 -1.23
CA ALA A 50 -2.50 -0.71 -1.80
C ALA A 50 -1.58 -1.64 -2.61
N CYS A 51 -1.35 -2.88 -2.15
CA CYS A 51 -0.61 -3.88 -2.92
C CYS A 51 -1.32 -4.24 -4.23
N GLN A 52 -2.60 -4.58 -4.15
CA GLN A 52 -3.42 -4.93 -5.32
C GLN A 52 -3.46 -3.77 -6.31
N ARG A 53 -3.61 -2.53 -5.83
CA ARG A 53 -3.60 -1.32 -6.65
C ARG A 53 -2.27 -1.15 -7.39
N PHE A 54 -1.15 -1.36 -6.72
CA PHE A 54 0.16 -1.33 -7.36
C PHE A 54 0.26 -2.39 -8.47
N GLU A 55 -0.10 -3.64 -8.18
CA GLU A 55 0.00 -4.76 -9.12
C GLU A 55 -0.87 -4.55 -10.37
N ASN A 56 -2.10 -4.05 -10.17
CA ASN A 56 -3.03 -3.73 -11.25
C ASN A 56 -2.47 -2.64 -12.18
N LEU A 57 -1.90 -1.58 -11.61
CA LEU A 57 -1.28 -0.49 -12.37
C LEU A 57 0.02 -0.94 -13.06
N HIS A 58 0.80 -1.79 -12.40
CA HIS A 58 2.03 -2.35 -12.97
C HIS A 58 1.73 -3.26 -14.17
N SER A 59 0.73 -4.13 -14.04
CA SER A 59 0.31 -5.05 -15.11
C SER A 59 -0.33 -4.32 -16.29
N SER A 60 -1.12 -3.28 -16.01
CA SER A 60 -1.76 -2.42 -17.02
C SER A 60 -0.80 -1.49 -17.76
N SER A 61 0.46 -1.43 -17.33
CA SER A 61 1.53 -0.73 -18.05
C SER A 61 2.00 -1.48 -19.31
N SER A 62 1.48 -2.69 -19.55
CA SER A 62 1.76 -3.49 -20.74
C SER A 62 0.98 -2.97 -21.96
N PRO A 63 1.57 -3.00 -23.18
CA PRO A 63 1.02 -2.37 -24.38
C PRO A 63 -0.35 -2.91 -24.85
N SER A 64 -0.84 -4.01 -24.27
CA SER A 64 -2.16 -4.62 -24.58
C SER A 64 -3.31 -4.13 -23.70
N SER A 65 -3.04 -3.32 -22.66
CA SER A 65 -4.05 -2.89 -21.70
C SER A 65 -4.56 -1.47 -22.02
N SER A 66 -5.83 -1.38 -22.42
CA SER A 66 -6.54 -0.11 -22.58
C SER A 66 -6.90 0.44 -21.19
N ASN A 67 -5.96 1.12 -20.55
CA ASN A 67 -6.15 1.69 -19.23
C ASN A 67 -7.11 2.90 -19.32
N LYS A 68 -8.41 2.68 -19.03
CA LYS A 68 -9.49 3.66 -19.22
C LYS A 68 -9.36 4.92 -18.35
N ASP A 69 -8.57 4.87 -17.27
CA ASP A 69 -8.42 5.99 -16.33
C ASP A 69 -7.18 6.86 -16.58
N GLY A 70 -6.26 6.49 -17.48
CA GLY A 70 -5.08 7.31 -17.83
C GLY A 70 -4.09 7.56 -16.67
N ILE A 71 -4.28 6.93 -15.51
CA ILE A 71 -3.41 7.04 -14.34
C ILE A 71 -2.27 6.02 -14.47
N SER A 72 -1.06 6.49 -14.75
CA SER A 72 0.14 5.65 -14.79
C SER A 72 0.66 5.34 -13.37
N LEU A 73 1.23 4.16 -13.18
CA LEU A 73 1.89 3.76 -11.92
C LEU A 73 2.91 4.80 -11.41
N ASN A 74 3.70 5.41 -12.31
CA ASN A 74 4.67 6.46 -11.95
C ASN A 74 4.01 7.63 -11.19
N LYS A 75 2.85 8.10 -11.66
CA LYS A 75 2.13 9.21 -11.02
C LYS A 75 1.65 8.85 -9.60
N GLN A 76 1.37 7.57 -9.36
CA GLN A 76 0.87 7.07 -8.07
C GLN A 76 2.01 6.87 -7.08
N ILE A 77 3.12 6.24 -7.50
CA ILE A 77 4.29 6.02 -6.63
C ILE A 77 4.94 7.34 -6.22
N PHE A 78 5.03 8.30 -7.14
CA PHE A 78 5.65 9.61 -6.88
C PHE A 78 4.64 10.70 -6.51
N GLN A 79 3.42 10.32 -6.14
CA GLN A 79 2.45 11.25 -5.60
C GLN A 79 2.97 11.79 -4.26
N VAL A 80 2.86 13.10 -4.06
CA VAL A 80 3.24 13.77 -2.82
C VAL A 80 1.98 14.26 -2.12
N SER A 81 1.85 13.98 -0.83
CA SER A 81 0.80 14.54 0.00
C SER A 81 0.95 16.06 0.08
N ARG A 82 -0.17 16.77 -0.04
CA ARG A 82 -0.18 18.24 -0.01
C ARG A 82 0.02 18.79 1.39
N GLU A 83 -0.26 17.98 2.41
CA GLU A 83 -0.32 18.42 3.80
C GLU A 83 1.06 18.30 4.47
N ASP A 84 1.70 17.14 4.36
CA ASP A 84 2.95 16.80 5.04
C ASP A 84 4.17 16.74 4.09
N GLY A 85 3.93 16.58 2.78
CA GLY A 85 4.97 16.39 1.78
C GLY A 85 5.50 14.94 1.68
N ASN A 86 4.82 13.98 2.30
CA ASN A 86 5.18 12.58 2.28
C ASN A 86 4.84 11.94 0.93
N TYR A 87 5.63 10.92 0.57
CA TYR A 87 5.33 10.00 -0.53
C TYR A 87 4.77 8.70 0.04
N PRO A 88 4.12 7.84 -0.76
CA PRO A 88 3.66 6.52 -0.29
C PRO A 88 4.76 5.75 0.44
N LEU A 89 6.00 5.75 -0.07
CA LEU A 89 7.10 5.07 0.59
C LEU A 89 7.44 5.65 1.97
N HIS A 90 7.30 6.97 2.18
CA HIS A 90 7.51 7.56 3.50
C HIS A 90 6.46 7.06 4.49
N GLU A 91 5.19 7.06 4.08
CA GLU A 91 4.07 6.60 4.90
C GLU A 91 4.23 5.12 5.29
N ILE A 92 4.58 4.25 4.34
CA ILE A 92 4.83 2.82 4.61
C ILE A 92 5.96 2.65 5.64
N LEU A 93 7.09 3.33 5.43
CA LEU A 93 8.25 3.18 6.32
C LEU A 93 8.03 3.79 7.70
N MET A 94 7.23 4.87 7.77
CA MET A 94 6.83 5.53 9.02
C MET A 94 5.86 4.66 9.83
N GLY A 95 4.87 4.05 9.17
CA GLY A 95 3.98 3.06 9.80
C GLY A 95 4.69 1.76 10.18
N GLY A 96 5.82 1.48 9.52
CA GLY A 96 6.69 0.35 9.79
C GLY A 96 6.41 -0.85 8.88
N THR A 97 7.42 -1.70 8.71
CA THR A 97 7.39 -2.82 7.74
C THR A 97 7.30 -4.17 8.42
N GLN A 98 6.73 -4.23 9.62
CA GLN A 98 6.50 -5.50 10.32
C GLN A 98 5.29 -6.23 9.74
N ASP A 99 4.28 -5.47 9.28
CA ASP A 99 3.20 -6.00 8.46
C ASP A 99 3.72 -6.53 7.12
N SER A 100 3.19 -7.69 6.71
CA SER A 100 3.65 -8.39 5.52
C SER A 100 3.31 -7.66 4.22
N ASN A 101 2.16 -6.98 4.16
CA ASN A 101 1.74 -6.21 3.00
C ASN A 101 2.50 -4.89 2.91
N ALA A 102 2.70 -4.19 4.03
CA ALA A 102 3.55 -3.00 4.11
C ALA A 102 4.98 -3.32 3.61
N ARG A 103 5.57 -4.41 4.10
CA ARG A 103 6.88 -4.89 3.62
C ARG A 103 6.88 -5.20 2.14
N LYS A 104 5.88 -5.96 1.66
CA LYS A 104 5.74 -6.34 0.25
C LYS A 104 5.66 -5.09 -0.63
N LEU A 105 4.79 -4.13 -0.28
CA LEU A 105 4.59 -2.90 -1.03
C LEU A 105 5.85 -2.01 -1.04
N ALA A 106 6.54 -1.87 0.10
CA ALA A 106 7.80 -1.14 0.17
C ALA A 106 8.83 -1.73 -0.81
N LEU A 107 9.00 -3.05 -0.82
CA LEU A 107 9.92 -3.73 -1.73
C LEU A 107 9.48 -3.54 -3.19
N MET A 108 8.20 -3.68 -3.51
CA MET A 108 7.70 -3.45 -4.87
C MET A 108 8.01 -2.03 -5.38
N ILE A 109 7.82 -1.01 -4.54
CA ILE A 109 8.15 0.38 -4.89
C ILE A 109 9.67 0.55 -5.10
N LEU A 110 10.48 0.01 -4.21
CA LEU A 110 11.95 0.11 -4.28
C LEU A 110 12.49 -0.61 -5.51
N ASP A 111 12.00 -1.81 -5.80
CA ASP A 111 12.37 -2.64 -6.93
C ASP A 111 11.97 -1.96 -8.25
N TYR A 112 10.77 -1.39 -8.29
CA TYR A 112 10.31 -0.60 -9.43
C TYR A 112 11.20 0.61 -9.69
N GLY A 113 11.50 1.39 -8.65
CA GLY A 113 12.39 2.54 -8.76
C GLY A 113 13.79 2.16 -9.23
N HIS A 114 14.37 1.11 -8.66
CA HIS A 114 15.69 0.61 -9.01
C HIS A 114 15.76 0.09 -10.45
N ALA A 115 14.75 -0.65 -10.91
CA ALA A 115 14.69 -1.11 -12.30
C ALA A 115 14.70 0.06 -13.31
N LYS A 116 14.22 1.24 -12.90
CA LYS A 116 14.20 2.46 -13.72
C LYS A 116 15.50 3.26 -13.64
N THR A 117 16.28 3.16 -12.56
CA THR A 117 17.59 3.84 -12.45
C THR A 117 18.67 3.18 -13.30
N ILE A 118 18.59 1.87 -13.53
CA ILE A 118 19.54 1.12 -14.39
C ILE A 118 19.46 1.56 -15.87
N LYS A 119 18.36 2.22 -16.29
CA LYS A 119 18.20 2.83 -17.64
C LYS A 119 18.13 4.36 -17.50
N PRO A 120 19.28 5.07 -17.50
CA PRO A 120 19.39 6.47 -17.04
C PRO A 120 18.69 7.51 -17.90
N THR A 121 18.12 7.13 -19.05
CA THR A 121 17.43 8.05 -19.96
C THR A 121 15.99 8.35 -19.56
N THR A 122 15.48 7.74 -18.47
CA THR A 122 14.09 7.91 -18.05
C THR A 122 13.95 8.92 -16.91
N PHE A 123 13.01 9.85 -17.07
CA PHE A 123 12.54 10.82 -16.07
C PHE A 123 12.36 10.23 -14.66
N CYS A 124 12.01 8.94 -14.61
CA CYS A 124 11.75 8.16 -13.40
C CYS A 124 12.94 8.03 -12.42
N ALA A 125 14.18 8.09 -12.88
CA ALA A 125 15.35 7.96 -12.00
C ALA A 125 15.50 9.19 -11.07
N LYS A 126 15.23 10.39 -11.59
CA LYS A 126 15.30 11.64 -10.82
C LYS A 126 14.22 11.70 -9.75
N ASP A 127 12.99 11.31 -10.09
CA ASP A 127 11.88 11.28 -9.13
C ASP A 127 12.11 10.24 -8.03
N PHE A 128 12.70 9.09 -8.38
CA PHE A 128 13.06 8.08 -7.39
C PHE A 128 14.10 8.58 -6.39
N ILE A 129 15.22 9.15 -6.88
CA ILE A 129 16.24 9.74 -5.99
C ILE A 129 15.66 10.91 -5.19
N LYS A 130 14.81 11.74 -5.79
CA LYS A 130 14.13 12.83 -5.10
C LYS A 130 13.24 12.30 -3.97
N MET A 131 12.47 11.23 -4.20
CA MET A 131 11.68 10.58 -3.16
C MET A 131 12.57 10.05 -2.03
N LEU A 132 13.66 9.35 -2.35
CA LEU A 132 14.56 8.77 -1.35
C LEU A 132 15.32 9.82 -0.51
N SER A 133 15.66 10.95 -1.12
CA SER A 133 16.42 12.04 -0.48
C SER A 133 15.56 13.12 0.16
N CYS A 134 14.25 13.15 -0.14
CA CYS A 134 13.33 14.15 0.41
C CYS A 134 13.28 14.07 1.94
N GLN A 135 13.13 15.23 2.58
CA GLN A 135 12.85 15.36 4.00
C GLN A 135 11.52 16.12 4.13
N PRO A 136 10.37 15.42 4.14
CA PRO A 136 9.05 16.03 4.24
C PRO A 136 8.92 16.95 5.45
N LYS A 137 8.06 17.97 5.37
CA LYS A 137 7.98 19.02 6.40
C LYS A 137 7.47 18.49 7.74
N SER A 138 6.64 17.45 7.72
CA SER A 138 6.09 16.78 8.90
C SER A 138 7.17 16.38 9.91
N HIS A 139 8.26 15.76 9.43
CA HIS A 139 9.26 15.16 10.31
C HIS A 139 10.71 15.43 9.92
N LYS A 140 10.96 16.00 8.74
CA LYS A 140 12.31 16.26 8.19
C LYS A 140 13.18 14.99 8.19
N ARG A 141 12.57 13.83 7.91
CA ARG A 141 13.23 12.51 7.86
C ARG A 141 13.11 11.94 6.45
N THR A 142 14.21 11.36 5.97
CA THR A 142 14.23 10.64 4.68
C THR A 142 13.64 9.24 4.82
N CYS A 143 13.40 8.56 3.71
CA CYS A 143 13.03 7.13 3.70
C CYS A 143 14.02 6.28 4.51
N LEU A 144 15.33 6.50 4.38
CA LEU A 144 16.34 5.73 5.14
C LEU A 144 16.24 5.97 6.66
N HIS A 145 15.95 7.20 7.09
CA HIS A 145 15.73 7.49 8.51
C HIS A 145 14.55 6.70 9.07
N TRP A 146 13.43 6.68 8.34
CA TRP A 146 12.24 5.96 8.77
C TRP A 146 12.48 4.45 8.80
N ALA A 147 13.08 3.89 7.76
CA ALA A 147 13.40 2.47 7.71
C ALA A 147 14.31 2.04 8.88
N ALA A 148 15.30 2.86 9.22
CA ALA A 148 16.17 2.60 10.36
C ALA A 148 15.41 2.72 11.70
N TRP A 149 14.58 3.76 11.85
CA TRP A 149 13.80 4.00 13.07
C TRP A 149 12.76 2.90 13.33
N SER A 150 12.05 2.46 12.30
CA SER A 150 11.02 1.41 12.42
C SER A 150 11.60 -0.02 12.47
N ASN A 151 12.93 -0.15 12.54
CA ASN A 151 13.65 -1.42 12.51
C ASN A 151 13.21 -2.28 11.31
N SER A 152 13.16 -1.66 10.14
CA SER A 152 12.85 -2.34 8.88
C SER A 152 13.87 -3.43 8.59
N GLU A 153 13.43 -4.47 7.87
CA GLU A 153 14.30 -5.58 7.52
C GLU A 153 15.53 -5.15 6.71
N LEU A 154 16.62 -5.91 6.87
CA LEU A 154 17.90 -5.63 6.23
C LEU A 154 17.76 -5.47 4.71
N ILE A 155 16.88 -6.24 4.06
CA ILE A 155 16.65 -6.16 2.63
C ILE A 155 16.11 -4.78 2.19
N ILE A 156 15.22 -4.17 2.98
CA ILE A 156 14.69 -2.83 2.71
C ILE A 156 15.80 -1.79 2.87
N LEU A 157 16.58 -1.89 3.95
CA LEU A 157 17.73 -1.00 4.19
C LEU A 157 18.75 -1.09 3.04
N GLN A 158 19.07 -2.30 2.58
CA GLN A 158 19.98 -2.52 1.45
C GLN A 158 19.44 -1.89 0.16
N ARG A 159 18.16 -2.08 -0.16
CA ARG A 159 17.54 -1.49 -1.35
C ARG A 159 17.52 0.04 -1.31
N LEU A 160 17.25 0.63 -0.14
CA LEU A 160 17.32 2.08 0.05
C LEU A 160 18.73 2.62 -0.17
N VAL A 161 19.74 1.98 0.42
CA VAL A 161 21.16 2.34 0.26
C VAL A 161 21.59 2.20 -1.20
N TRP A 162 21.21 1.13 -1.89
CA TRP A 162 21.57 0.96 -3.30
C TRP A 162 20.84 1.95 -4.22
N GLY A 163 19.60 2.31 -3.88
CA GLY A 163 18.83 3.32 -4.62
C GLY A 163 19.38 4.73 -4.45
N TYR A 164 19.93 5.05 -3.29
CA TYR A 164 20.52 6.36 -3.00
C TYR A 164 21.71 6.25 -2.02
N PRO A 165 22.90 5.84 -2.50
CA PRO A 165 24.06 5.61 -1.64
C PRO A 165 24.53 6.86 -0.89
N GLU A 166 24.30 8.03 -1.47
CA GLU A 166 24.63 9.33 -0.88
C GLU A 166 23.87 9.59 0.44
N ALA A 167 22.76 8.89 0.72
CA ALA A 167 22.10 8.96 2.03
C ALA A 167 22.96 8.48 3.19
N LEU A 168 24.00 7.67 2.94
CA LEU A 168 24.94 7.23 3.98
C LEU A 168 26.03 8.25 4.26
N LEU A 169 26.19 9.25 3.39
CA LEU A 169 27.18 10.28 3.59
C LEU A 169 26.60 11.27 4.60
N ILE A 170 27.21 11.33 5.79
CA ILE A 170 27.06 12.49 6.66
C ILE A 170 27.82 13.61 5.96
N PRO A 171 27.17 14.66 5.44
CA PRO A 171 27.91 15.78 4.91
C PRO A 171 28.71 16.37 6.07
N ASP A 172 30.04 16.38 5.96
CA ASP A 172 30.85 17.13 6.91
C ASP A 172 30.30 18.55 6.94
N ALA A 173 29.87 18.99 8.12
CA ALA A 173 29.46 20.36 8.34
C ALA A 173 30.70 21.22 8.15
N LYS A 174 30.92 21.71 6.91
CA LYS A 174 32.05 22.58 6.57
C LYS A 174 32.09 23.84 7.44
N ASP A 175 30.98 24.19 8.07
CA ASP A 175 30.82 25.36 8.95
C ASP A 175 31.17 25.08 10.42
N LYS A 176 31.56 23.85 10.77
CA LYS A 176 32.08 23.48 12.09
C LYS A 176 33.42 22.79 11.95
N GLY A 177 34.37 23.51 11.36
CA GLY A 177 35.80 23.16 11.43
C GLY A 177 36.28 23.17 12.88
N GLY A 178 36.12 22.04 13.55
CA GLY A 178 36.75 21.73 14.84
C GLY A 178 37.48 20.40 14.71
N ARG A 179 38.70 20.45 14.16
CA ARG A 179 39.75 19.46 14.40
C ARG A 179 40.97 20.21 14.90
#